data_AF-A0AAD8YII6-F1
#
_entry.id   AF-A0AAD8YII6-F1
#
_cell.length_a   1.000
_cell.length_b   1.000
_cell.length_c   1.000
_cell.angle_alpha   90.00
_cell.angle_beta   90.00
_cell.angle_gamma   90.00
#
_symmetry.space_group_name_H-M   'P 1'
#
loop_
_entity.id
_entity.type
_entity.pdbx_description
1 polymer ?
#
loop_
_entity_poly.entity_id
_entity_poly.type
_entity_poly.pdbx_seq_one_letter_code
_entity_poly.pdbx_strand_id
1 'polypeptide(L)'
;MQHQPPSSDAKSKSRSSSTLPFPTTRSCGGSYVIRLSGLSIFVAILSSAFIALFTGRMTSSYLSTRQQQFNCQPAAADSKLTETVENVMFDYEALVHPAMITHPNPKRVAVLGGKQHHTSATLGEVLKHLSVKDAVILGDEENAHRDEATDARISVLEMKDQECSVEDHGLLDVIIDPNPFKAATDFSSYFNCLNDDGVLVLNTDTIITHKDPALGIGRLNVLGRVTDFLGEVGYESVHLYQDESSSSDFGAHSFLVALKSAESRADWYSNEAEVNIRLHQRISRSESLEFDSPTMLKYQTPHKAVETVFCLDDSNVEAEECGIRGFDPEVVNVPYSDLSVGKSTMGEYSGRGIFAKKDIPKGRAIGMEKSWLSYFIYPSAHSIIMELYYWADENEDDEEDFVEEVFESVSAVVGFSEGYGFWSSLLGRSHSTVDSGLMMFCNHGCNGTYNLCPDGDNDSEASVDPNQPPESLSSIWGSAFSPAVERNLRQALIIGDKTNRDIKKGEEILCNYLEFIGRASDWEADVRGLQGQCAGTELGEISFYEREKQQA
;
A
#
# COMPACT_ATOMS: atom_id res chain seq x y z
N MET A 1 43.08 35.10 49.79
CA MET A 1 43.05 34.00 50.78
C MET A 1 43.05 32.70 50.01
N GLN A 2 44.02 31.82 50.26
CA GLN A 2 44.08 30.47 49.69
C GLN A 2 43.35 29.50 50.62
N HIS A 3 42.81 28.38 50.09
CA HIS A 3 43.05 27.05 50.66
C HIS A 3 42.50 25.90 49.79
N GLN A 4 43.43 25.13 49.23
CA GLN A 4 43.40 23.67 49.10
C GLN A 4 44.66 23.17 49.84
N PRO A 5 44.90 21.85 49.99
CA PRO A 5 44.00 20.73 50.27
C PRO A 5 44.43 20.06 51.61
N PRO A 6 44.20 18.75 51.81
CA PRO A 6 45.38 17.88 51.86
C PRO A 6 45.25 16.52 51.16
N SER A 7 46.40 15.99 50.76
CA SER A 7 46.64 14.63 50.23
C SER A 7 47.41 13.77 51.24
N SER A 8 47.27 12.44 51.19
CA SER A 8 48.35 11.52 51.64
C SER A 8 48.24 10.12 51.03
N ASP A 9 49.34 9.67 50.42
CA ASP A 9 49.53 8.33 49.81
C ASP A 9 49.72 7.18 50.83
N ALA A 10 49.66 5.91 50.37
CA ALA A 10 50.88 5.17 49.99
C ALA A 10 50.79 3.60 49.98
N LYS A 11 51.51 3.02 49.00
CA LYS A 11 52.09 1.64 48.92
C LYS A 11 51.13 0.45 48.68
N SER A 12 51.32 -0.54 47.77
CA SER A 12 52.31 -0.98 46.75
C SER A 12 52.93 -2.37 47.00
N LYS A 13 52.83 -3.28 46.00
CA LYS A 13 53.69 -4.45 45.61
C LYS A 13 52.91 -5.23 44.51
N SER A 14 53.35 -5.37 43.25
CA SER A 14 54.45 -6.19 42.67
C SER A 14 54.27 -7.70 42.97
N ARG A 15 54.33 -8.71 42.08
CA ARG A 15 55.05 -9.03 40.80
C ARG A 15 54.30 -10.24 40.10
N SER A 16 54.58 -10.76 38.90
CA SER A 16 55.41 -10.39 37.72
C SER A 16 55.14 -11.28 36.48
N SER A 17 55.09 -10.68 35.29
CA SER A 17 55.52 -11.15 33.94
C SER A 17 56.03 -12.60 33.69
N SER A 18 55.58 -13.23 32.59
CA SER A 18 56.47 -13.89 31.58
C SER A 18 55.77 -14.27 30.25
N THR A 19 56.47 -13.94 29.16
CA THR A 19 56.25 -14.09 27.70
C THR A 19 56.06 -15.50 27.08
N LEU A 20 55.28 -15.58 25.98
CA LEU A 20 55.49 -16.22 24.62
C LEU A 20 56.32 -17.53 24.45
N PRO A 21 56.12 -18.41 23.42
CA PRO A 21 55.78 -18.07 22.01
C PRO A 21 54.92 -19.08 21.17
N PHE A 22 54.73 -18.78 19.87
CA PHE A 22 54.29 -19.67 18.77
C PHE A 22 55.46 -20.52 18.22
N PRO A 23 55.26 -21.71 17.58
CA PRO A 23 55.04 -21.77 16.10
C PRO A 23 54.23 -22.98 15.54
N THR A 24 54.29 -23.12 14.21
CA THR A 24 53.47 -23.83 13.20
C THR A 24 53.51 -25.37 13.03
N THR A 25 52.37 -25.91 12.51
CA THR A 25 52.19 -26.97 11.47
C THR A 25 52.26 -28.51 11.73
N ARG A 26 51.29 -29.19 11.08
CA ARG A 26 51.23 -30.58 10.50
C ARG A 26 50.82 -31.83 11.31
N SER A 27 49.57 -32.24 11.06
CA SER A 27 49.09 -33.56 10.53
C SER A 27 49.09 -34.87 11.35
N CYS A 28 47.97 -35.60 11.16
CA CYS A 28 47.75 -37.06 11.20
C CYS A 28 47.37 -37.76 12.52
N GLY A 29 46.22 -38.46 12.48
CA GLY A 29 45.98 -39.73 13.20
C GLY A 29 45.15 -39.64 14.49
N GLY A 30 43.87 -40.00 14.44
CA GLY A 30 43.02 -40.09 15.63
C GLY A 30 41.63 -40.65 15.35
N SER A 31 41.50 -41.98 15.27
CA SER A 31 40.22 -42.66 15.07
C SER A 31 39.33 -42.55 16.31
N TYR A 32 38.16 -41.91 16.19
CA TYR A 32 37.11 -41.98 17.21
C TYR A 32 36.03 -42.99 16.82
N VAL A 33 35.89 -44.03 17.64
CA VAL A 33 34.81 -45.01 17.55
C VAL A 33 33.57 -44.43 18.23
N ILE A 34 32.56 -44.06 17.45
CA ILE A 34 31.22 -43.75 17.98
C ILE A 34 30.32 -44.97 17.77
N ARG A 35 29.89 -45.58 18.88
CA ARG A 35 28.84 -46.60 18.87
C ARG A 35 27.49 -45.93 18.59
N LEU A 36 26.90 -46.22 17.43
CA LEU A 36 25.49 -45.89 17.17
C LEU A 36 24.60 -47.09 17.51
N SER A 37 23.59 -46.84 18.35
CA SER A 37 22.66 -47.84 18.86
C SER A 37 21.45 -48.03 17.94
N GLY A 38 21.42 -49.14 17.20
CA GLY A 38 20.27 -50.05 17.09
C GLY A 38 18.90 -49.60 16.53
N LEU A 39 18.63 -48.31 16.29
CA LEU A 39 17.26 -47.83 15.98
C LEU A 39 17.14 -46.90 14.76
N SER A 40 18.09 -46.95 13.82
CA SER A 40 18.06 -46.11 12.59
C SER A 40 18.07 -46.89 11.27
N ILE A 41 18.12 -48.23 11.30
CA ILE A 41 18.18 -49.06 10.08
C ILE A 41 16.77 -49.57 9.65
N PHE A 42 15.80 -49.63 10.56
CA PHE A 42 14.45 -50.10 10.24
C PHE A 42 13.57 -49.06 9.51
N VAL A 43 13.86 -47.76 9.66
CA VAL A 43 13.06 -46.68 9.04
C VAL A 43 13.42 -46.46 7.56
N ALA A 44 14.66 -46.75 7.16
CA ALA A 44 15.13 -46.56 5.77
C ALA A 44 14.68 -47.66 4.79
N ILE A 45 14.33 -48.85 5.30
CA ILE A 45 13.94 -50.01 4.47
C ILE A 45 12.42 -50.04 4.23
N LEU A 46 11.61 -49.48 5.14
CA LEU A 46 10.16 -49.37 4.96
C LEU A 46 9.75 -48.22 4.03
N SER A 47 10.51 -47.11 3.99
CA SER A 47 10.24 -45.97 3.11
C SER A 47 10.50 -46.26 1.63
N SER A 48 11.51 -47.07 1.31
CA SER A 48 11.85 -47.46 -0.07
C SER A 48 10.86 -48.47 -0.68
N ALA A 49 10.27 -49.36 0.14
CA ALA A 49 9.23 -50.29 -0.31
C ALA A 49 7.87 -49.61 -0.58
N PHE A 50 7.51 -48.59 0.20
CA PHE A 50 6.24 -47.87 0.03
C PHE A 50 6.20 -47.01 -1.24
N ILE A 51 7.33 -46.37 -1.59
CA ILE A 51 7.45 -45.54 -2.80
C ILE A 51 7.37 -46.39 -4.08
N ALA A 52 7.91 -47.61 -4.07
CA ALA A 52 7.86 -48.53 -5.21
C ALA A 52 6.44 -49.08 -5.49
N LEU A 53 5.59 -49.23 -4.46
CA LEU A 53 4.22 -49.75 -4.62
C LEU A 53 3.20 -48.69 -5.07
N PHE A 54 3.46 -47.40 -4.80
CA PHE A 54 2.59 -46.31 -5.26
C PHE A 54 2.93 -45.79 -6.67
N THR A 55 4.21 -45.85 -7.08
CA THR A 55 4.63 -45.44 -8.43
C THR A 55 4.24 -46.43 -9.53
N GLY A 56 4.04 -47.71 -9.19
CA GLY A 56 3.68 -48.77 -10.15
C GLY A 56 2.21 -48.80 -10.62
N ARG A 57 1.33 -47.91 -10.14
CA ARG A 57 -0.10 -47.91 -10.51
C ARG A 57 -0.64 -46.62 -11.16
N MET A 58 0.12 -45.52 -11.15
CA MET A 58 -0.28 -44.26 -11.81
C MET A 58 0.28 -44.07 -13.23
N THR A 59 1.04 -45.05 -13.76
CA THR A 59 1.61 -45.00 -15.12
C THR A 59 0.80 -45.78 -16.17
N SER A 60 -0.20 -46.57 -15.77
CA SER A 60 -1.05 -47.34 -16.71
C SER A 60 -2.29 -46.56 -17.16
N SER A 61 -2.89 -45.76 -16.28
CA SER A 61 -4.06 -44.93 -16.56
C SER A 61 -3.75 -43.61 -17.28
N TYR A 62 -2.49 -43.16 -17.28
CA TYR A 62 -2.08 -41.87 -17.88
C TYR A 62 -1.60 -41.95 -19.34
N LEU A 63 -1.53 -43.15 -19.93
CA LEU A 63 -1.01 -43.38 -21.28
C LEU A 63 -2.09 -43.69 -22.35
N SER A 64 -3.37 -43.68 -21.98
CA SER A 64 -4.47 -44.08 -22.88
C SER A 64 -5.20 -42.94 -23.59
N THR A 65 -4.90 -41.67 -23.28
CA THR A 65 -5.67 -40.50 -23.78
C THR A 65 -4.83 -39.43 -24.48
N ARG A 66 -3.50 -39.58 -24.61
CA ARG A 66 -2.62 -38.59 -25.27
C ARG A 66 -2.00 -39.08 -26.58
N GLN A 67 -2.75 -39.87 -27.35
CA GLN A 67 -2.34 -40.36 -28.68
C GLN A 67 -3.39 -40.13 -29.78
N GLN A 68 -3.98 -38.92 -29.81
CA GLN A 68 -4.62 -38.38 -31.02
C GLN A 68 -3.86 -37.15 -31.52
N GLN A 69 -2.83 -37.46 -32.33
CA GLN A 69 -2.37 -36.69 -33.49
C GLN A 69 -2.28 -35.15 -33.35
N PHE A 70 -1.19 -34.70 -32.72
CA PHE A 70 -0.45 -33.57 -33.28
C PHE A 70 0.02 -33.93 -34.69
N ASN A 71 -0.42 -33.19 -35.70
CA ASN A 71 0.06 -33.33 -37.07
C ASN A 71 0.48 -31.95 -37.60
N CYS A 72 1.65 -31.49 -37.18
CA CYS A 72 2.19 -30.20 -37.63
C CYS A 72 2.74 -30.30 -39.05
N GLN A 73 2.09 -29.61 -39.99
CA GLN A 73 2.75 -29.08 -41.19
C GLN A 73 2.93 -27.56 -41.04
N PRO A 74 4.05 -26.99 -41.50
CA PRO A 74 4.24 -25.54 -41.48
C PRO A 74 3.40 -24.90 -42.60
N ALA A 75 2.28 -24.28 -42.24
CA ALA A 75 1.54 -23.40 -43.14
C ALA A 75 2.20 -22.00 -43.15
N ALA A 76 2.26 -21.37 -44.32
CA ALA A 76 2.95 -20.11 -44.55
C ALA A 76 2.25 -18.90 -43.90
N ALA A 77 2.99 -17.79 -43.85
CA ALA A 77 2.54 -16.50 -43.34
C ALA A 77 1.40 -15.85 -44.16
N ASP A 78 0.83 -14.80 -43.55
CA ASP A 78 -0.19 -13.88 -44.05
C ASP A 78 -1.61 -14.41 -44.30
N SER A 79 -2.59 -13.60 -43.86
CA SER A 79 -4.05 -13.62 -44.11
C SER A 79 -5.03 -14.21 -43.09
N LYS A 80 -4.62 -14.67 -41.90
CA LYS A 80 -5.55 -15.28 -40.90
C LYS A 80 -5.63 -14.66 -39.50
N LEU A 81 -5.14 -13.43 -39.32
CA LEU A 81 -5.01 -12.76 -38.02
C LEU A 81 -6.19 -11.85 -37.64
N THR A 82 -7.35 -12.00 -38.32
CA THR A 82 -8.53 -11.12 -38.16
C THR A 82 -9.79 -11.80 -37.60
N GLU A 83 -9.79 -13.11 -37.34
CA GLU A 83 -10.96 -13.86 -36.81
C GLU A 83 -10.72 -14.49 -35.41
N THR A 84 -9.54 -14.32 -34.81
CA THR A 84 -9.19 -14.99 -33.52
C THR A 84 -9.26 -14.08 -32.29
N VAL A 85 -9.76 -12.85 -32.42
CA VAL A 85 -9.84 -11.87 -31.32
C VAL A 85 -11.16 -12.00 -30.52
N GLU A 86 -12.16 -12.73 -31.02
CA GLU A 86 -13.52 -12.68 -30.44
C GLU A 86 -13.70 -13.42 -29.10
N ASN A 87 -12.81 -14.37 -28.75
CA ASN A 87 -12.93 -15.26 -27.59
C ASN A 87 -11.72 -15.17 -26.64
N VAL A 88 -11.31 -13.96 -26.28
CA VAL A 88 -10.35 -13.76 -25.20
C VAL A 88 -11.08 -14.00 -23.87
N MET A 89 -10.78 -15.12 -23.22
CA MET A 89 -11.31 -15.44 -21.89
C MET A 89 -10.36 -14.92 -20.82
N PHE A 90 -10.86 -14.00 -20.01
CA PHE A 90 -10.21 -13.47 -18.81
C PHE A 90 -10.90 -14.00 -17.55
N ASP A 91 -10.29 -13.76 -16.40
CA ASP A 91 -10.81 -14.19 -15.11
C ASP A 91 -11.93 -13.24 -14.61
N TYR A 92 -13.14 -13.76 -14.41
CA TYR A 92 -14.28 -12.98 -13.94
C TYR A 92 -14.21 -12.73 -12.42
N GLU A 93 -13.53 -13.57 -11.66
CA GLU A 93 -13.30 -13.32 -10.23
C GLU A 93 -12.41 -12.08 -10.06
N ALA A 94 -11.38 -11.95 -10.92
CA ALA A 94 -10.53 -10.77 -10.99
C ALA A 94 -11.26 -9.49 -11.44
N LEU A 95 -12.24 -9.59 -12.34
CA LEU A 95 -13.05 -8.43 -12.73
C LEU A 95 -14.00 -7.99 -11.61
N VAL A 96 -14.66 -8.93 -10.93
CA VAL A 96 -15.80 -8.63 -10.05
C VAL A 96 -15.40 -8.41 -8.60
N HIS A 97 -14.66 -9.33 -8.00
CA HIS A 97 -14.48 -9.33 -6.54
C HIS A 97 -13.67 -8.15 -6.00
N PRO A 98 -12.62 -7.60 -6.67
CA PRO A 98 -11.90 -6.43 -6.17
C PRO A 98 -12.81 -5.22 -5.96
N ALA A 99 -13.65 -4.89 -6.95
CA ALA A 99 -14.63 -3.79 -6.86
C ALA A 99 -15.68 -4.05 -5.76
N MET A 100 -16.21 -5.28 -5.68
CA MET A 100 -17.24 -5.69 -4.72
C MET A 100 -16.73 -5.80 -3.26
N ILE A 101 -15.44 -6.02 -3.05
CA ILE A 101 -14.81 -6.02 -1.72
C ILE A 101 -14.37 -4.61 -1.32
N THR A 102 -13.98 -3.78 -2.28
CA THR A 102 -13.68 -2.35 -2.08
C THR A 102 -14.93 -1.57 -1.69
N HIS A 103 -16.05 -1.71 -2.40
CA HIS A 103 -17.29 -1.01 -1.99
C HIS A 103 -17.69 -1.42 -0.56
N PRO A 104 -18.04 -0.49 0.35
CA PRO A 104 -18.24 -0.82 1.77
C PRO A 104 -19.48 -1.71 2.02
N ASN A 105 -20.54 -1.62 1.20
CA ASN A 105 -21.70 -2.53 1.28
C ASN A 105 -22.51 -2.63 -0.02
N PRO A 106 -22.00 -3.29 -1.09
CA PRO A 106 -22.67 -3.30 -2.39
C PRO A 106 -23.95 -4.15 -2.36
N LYS A 107 -25.08 -3.49 -2.57
CA LYS A 107 -26.45 -4.04 -2.63
C LYS A 107 -27.02 -3.98 -4.04
N ARG A 108 -26.70 -2.94 -4.80
CA ARG A 108 -27.27 -2.66 -6.11
C ARG A 108 -26.15 -2.48 -7.14
N VAL A 109 -25.97 -3.52 -7.94
CA VAL A 109 -24.82 -3.67 -8.85
C VAL A 109 -25.33 -3.69 -10.27
N ALA A 110 -24.75 -2.86 -11.14
CA ALA A 110 -24.99 -2.94 -12.57
C ALA A 110 -23.87 -3.72 -13.27
N VAL A 111 -24.26 -4.59 -14.20
CA VAL A 111 -23.36 -5.21 -15.18
C VAL A 111 -23.77 -4.65 -16.55
N LEU A 112 -22.83 -4.05 -17.26
CA LEU A 112 -23.10 -3.56 -18.61
C LEU A 112 -23.25 -4.74 -19.57
N GLY A 113 -24.37 -4.75 -20.30
CA GLY A 113 -24.69 -5.75 -21.31
C GLY A 113 -23.76 -5.66 -22.53
N GLY A 114 -23.86 -6.64 -23.41
CA GLY A 114 -23.01 -6.73 -24.59
C GLY A 114 -22.91 -8.17 -25.06
N LYS A 115 -21.71 -8.75 -25.03
CA LYS A 115 -21.56 -10.19 -25.33
C LYS A 115 -22.19 -11.01 -24.20
N GLN A 116 -23.19 -11.84 -24.55
CA GLN A 116 -23.90 -12.73 -23.64
C GLN A 116 -23.00 -13.42 -22.60
N HIS A 117 -21.97 -14.13 -23.07
CA HIS A 117 -21.08 -14.91 -22.20
C HIS A 117 -20.38 -14.07 -21.13
N HIS A 118 -19.88 -12.87 -21.47
CA HIS A 118 -19.20 -12.01 -20.51
C HIS A 118 -20.19 -11.46 -19.47
N THR A 119 -21.37 -11.03 -19.91
CA THR A 119 -22.44 -10.56 -19.01
C THR A 119 -22.86 -11.66 -18.04
N SER A 120 -23.09 -12.87 -18.56
CA SER A 120 -23.53 -14.04 -17.78
C SER A 120 -22.54 -14.46 -16.70
N ALA A 121 -21.26 -14.60 -17.08
CA ALA A 121 -20.21 -15.02 -16.16
C ALA A 121 -19.96 -13.95 -15.08
N THR A 122 -19.91 -12.68 -15.47
CA THR A 122 -19.81 -11.55 -14.53
C THR A 122 -20.96 -11.52 -13.54
N LEU A 123 -22.20 -11.74 -14.01
CA LEU A 123 -23.38 -11.78 -13.17
C LEU A 123 -23.36 -12.99 -12.22
N GLY A 124 -22.84 -14.14 -12.65
CA GLY A 124 -22.59 -15.30 -11.79
C GLY A 124 -21.72 -14.95 -10.59
N GLU A 125 -20.61 -14.24 -10.83
CA GLU A 125 -19.69 -13.79 -9.79
C GLU A 125 -20.29 -12.71 -8.87
N VAL A 126 -21.04 -11.74 -9.43
CA VAL A 126 -21.77 -10.74 -8.64
C VAL A 126 -22.77 -11.40 -7.69
N LEU A 127 -23.47 -12.43 -8.16
CA LEU A 127 -24.52 -13.11 -7.39
C LEU A 127 -23.98 -14.00 -6.25
N LYS A 128 -22.68 -14.35 -6.26
CA LYS A 128 -22.00 -14.97 -5.10
C LYS A 128 -22.00 -14.07 -3.85
N HIS A 129 -22.10 -12.75 -4.03
CA HIS A 129 -22.18 -11.78 -2.93
C HIS A 129 -23.59 -11.72 -2.30
N LEU A 130 -23.67 -12.11 -1.03
CA LEU A 130 -24.86 -12.09 -0.16
C LEU A 130 -25.37 -10.68 0.14
N SER A 131 -24.54 -9.64 0.00
CA SER A 131 -24.95 -8.25 0.15
C SER A 131 -25.87 -7.79 -0.98
N VAL A 132 -25.68 -8.30 -2.20
CA VAL A 132 -26.46 -7.94 -3.40
C VAL A 132 -27.94 -8.28 -3.22
N LYS A 133 -28.79 -7.29 -3.52
CA LYS A 133 -30.26 -7.32 -3.48
C LYS A 133 -30.89 -7.09 -4.85
N ASP A 134 -30.22 -6.32 -5.70
CA ASP A 134 -30.61 -6.04 -7.09
C ASP A 134 -29.36 -6.07 -7.97
N ALA A 135 -29.37 -6.91 -8.98
CA ALA A 135 -28.29 -7.08 -9.95
C ALA A 135 -28.85 -6.73 -11.33
N VAL A 136 -28.51 -5.54 -11.81
CA VAL A 136 -29.12 -4.92 -12.99
C VAL A 136 -28.26 -5.20 -14.22
N ILE A 137 -28.80 -5.80 -15.25
CA ILE A 137 -28.19 -5.79 -16.58
C ILE A 137 -28.60 -4.49 -17.27
N LEU A 138 -27.62 -3.67 -17.67
CA LEU A 138 -27.82 -2.40 -18.35
C LEU A 138 -27.43 -2.48 -19.84
N GLY A 139 -28.37 -2.29 -20.76
CA GLY A 139 -28.08 -2.24 -22.19
C GLY A 139 -29.29 -2.45 -23.11
N ASP A 140 -29.05 -2.37 -24.42
CA ASP A 140 -30.09 -2.48 -25.47
C ASP A 140 -30.87 -3.81 -25.42
N GLU A 141 -32.16 -3.81 -25.82
CA GLU A 141 -33.05 -4.99 -25.74
C GLU A 141 -32.51 -6.28 -26.43
N GLU A 142 -31.65 -6.19 -27.45
CA GLU A 142 -31.02 -7.37 -28.07
C GLU A 142 -29.85 -7.95 -27.27
N ASN A 143 -29.13 -7.13 -26.49
CA ASN A 143 -27.98 -7.53 -25.65
C ASN A 143 -28.40 -7.85 -24.20
N ALA A 144 -29.63 -7.49 -23.86
CA ALA A 144 -30.30 -7.77 -22.61
C ALA A 144 -30.84 -9.22 -22.58
N HIS A 145 -29.97 -10.20 -22.34
CA HIS A 145 -30.28 -11.64 -22.39
C HIS A 145 -31.23 -12.10 -21.26
N ARG A 146 -32.52 -11.80 -21.40
CA ARG A 146 -33.58 -12.06 -20.40
C ARG A 146 -33.71 -13.53 -19.97
N ASP A 147 -33.26 -14.48 -20.78
CA ASP A 147 -33.29 -15.92 -20.47
C ASP A 147 -32.35 -16.33 -19.31
N GLU A 148 -31.44 -15.44 -18.89
CA GLU A 148 -30.50 -15.68 -17.78
C GLU A 148 -31.07 -15.29 -16.41
N ALA A 149 -32.18 -14.53 -16.38
CA ALA A 149 -32.82 -14.01 -15.16
C ALA A 149 -33.60 -15.10 -14.38
N THR A 150 -32.87 -16.10 -13.88
CA THR A 150 -33.41 -17.18 -13.04
C THR A 150 -33.28 -16.92 -11.54
N ASP A 151 -32.31 -16.09 -11.12
CA ASP A 151 -32.22 -15.55 -9.76
C ASP A 151 -33.15 -14.33 -9.64
N ALA A 152 -33.97 -14.29 -8.58
CA ALA A 152 -34.95 -13.24 -8.35
C ALA A 152 -34.34 -11.85 -8.05
N ARG A 153 -33.01 -11.77 -7.85
CA ARG A 153 -32.25 -10.51 -7.75
C ARG A 153 -31.93 -9.88 -9.10
N ILE A 154 -32.05 -10.62 -10.21
CA ILE A 154 -31.67 -10.13 -11.54
C ILE A 154 -32.78 -9.25 -12.09
N SER A 155 -32.43 -8.03 -12.48
CA SER A 155 -33.29 -7.11 -13.23
C SER A 155 -32.59 -6.69 -14.53
N VAL A 156 -33.37 -6.20 -15.50
CA VAL A 156 -32.90 -5.85 -16.84
C VAL A 156 -33.49 -4.49 -17.19
N LEU A 157 -32.65 -3.48 -17.41
CA LEU A 157 -33.06 -2.12 -17.75
C LEU A 157 -32.38 -1.66 -19.05
N GLU A 158 -33.14 -0.97 -19.89
CA GLU A 158 -32.70 -0.45 -21.18
C GLU A 158 -31.99 0.90 -21.00
N MET A 159 -30.72 0.97 -21.41
CA MET A 159 -29.99 2.25 -21.51
C MET A 159 -30.35 2.95 -22.82
N LYS A 160 -31.05 4.08 -22.72
CA LYS A 160 -31.30 4.94 -23.89
C LYS A 160 -30.00 5.66 -24.27
N ASP A 161 -29.70 5.70 -25.57
CA ASP A 161 -28.53 6.37 -26.13
C ASP A 161 -27.17 5.95 -25.51
N GLN A 162 -27.11 4.78 -24.87
CA GLN A 162 -25.96 4.25 -24.10
C GLN A 162 -25.58 5.07 -22.86
N GLU A 163 -26.50 5.89 -22.34
CA GLU A 163 -26.31 6.69 -21.13
C GLU A 163 -26.97 6.05 -19.90
N CYS A 164 -26.30 6.12 -18.74
CA CYS A 164 -26.93 5.84 -17.45
C CYS A 164 -27.57 7.11 -16.87
N SER A 165 -28.82 6.99 -16.40
CA SER A 165 -29.58 8.08 -15.78
C SER A 165 -30.17 7.65 -14.44
N VAL A 166 -30.10 8.52 -13.42
CA VAL A 166 -30.70 8.25 -12.10
C VAL A 166 -32.24 8.17 -12.18
N GLU A 167 -32.86 8.82 -13.16
CA GLU A 167 -34.32 8.78 -13.35
C GLU A 167 -34.83 7.42 -13.85
N ASP A 168 -34.20 6.82 -14.87
CA ASP A 168 -34.61 5.52 -15.41
C ASP A 168 -33.99 4.36 -14.61
N HIS A 169 -32.76 4.53 -14.11
CA HIS A 169 -31.96 3.44 -13.56
C HIS A 169 -31.78 3.50 -12.04
N GLY A 170 -32.01 4.65 -11.38
CA GLY A 170 -31.69 4.87 -9.97
C GLY A 170 -30.18 4.88 -9.66
N LEU A 171 -29.81 5.15 -8.41
CA LEU A 171 -28.41 5.09 -7.97
C LEU A 171 -27.91 3.65 -7.82
N LEU A 172 -26.61 3.47 -8.05
CA LEU A 172 -25.89 2.20 -8.12
C LEU A 172 -24.68 2.23 -7.17
N ASP A 173 -24.39 1.11 -6.53
CA ASP A 173 -23.22 0.94 -5.66
C ASP A 173 -21.97 0.62 -6.50
N VAL A 174 -22.12 -0.28 -7.46
CA VAL A 174 -21.04 -0.75 -8.33
C VAL A 174 -21.52 -0.85 -9.77
N ILE A 175 -20.73 -0.36 -10.73
CA ILE A 175 -20.92 -0.58 -12.17
C ILE A 175 -19.74 -1.42 -12.68
N ILE A 176 -20.04 -2.51 -13.38
CA ILE A 176 -19.07 -3.45 -13.95
C ILE A 176 -19.25 -3.46 -15.46
N ASP A 177 -18.25 -2.99 -16.21
CA ASP A 177 -18.19 -3.21 -17.66
C ASP A 177 -17.25 -4.39 -17.98
N PRO A 178 -17.81 -5.58 -18.30
CA PRO A 178 -16.99 -6.73 -18.68
C PRO A 178 -16.53 -6.66 -20.14
N ASN A 179 -17.02 -5.70 -20.92
CA ASN A 179 -16.64 -5.50 -22.31
C ASN A 179 -15.38 -4.61 -22.39
N PRO A 180 -14.57 -4.74 -23.45
CA PRO A 180 -13.50 -3.78 -23.74
C PRO A 180 -14.11 -2.38 -23.92
N PHE A 181 -13.68 -1.41 -23.10
CA PHE A 181 -14.20 -0.03 -23.18
C PHE A 181 -13.97 0.59 -24.56
N LYS A 182 -14.81 1.55 -24.94
CA LYS A 182 -14.74 2.24 -26.24
C LYS A 182 -14.36 3.70 -26.04
N ALA A 183 -13.68 4.30 -27.01
CA ALA A 183 -13.31 5.72 -26.98
C ALA A 183 -14.51 6.71 -27.04
N ALA A 184 -15.74 6.20 -27.11
CA ALA A 184 -16.98 6.97 -27.11
C ALA A 184 -17.87 6.64 -25.88
N THR A 185 -17.37 5.90 -24.90
CA THR A 185 -18.08 5.61 -23.64
C THR A 185 -18.26 6.90 -22.84
N ASP A 186 -19.50 7.27 -22.50
CA ASP A 186 -19.76 8.41 -21.63
C ASP A 186 -19.65 8.01 -20.15
N PHE A 187 -18.44 8.11 -19.61
CA PHE A 187 -18.17 7.90 -18.19
C PHE A 187 -18.87 8.93 -17.28
N SER A 188 -19.31 10.08 -17.82
CA SER A 188 -20.07 11.09 -17.06
C SER A 188 -21.43 10.53 -16.61
N SER A 189 -22.14 9.83 -17.50
CA SER A 189 -23.40 9.16 -17.15
C SER A 189 -23.19 8.09 -16.06
N TYR A 190 -22.08 7.35 -16.10
CA TYR A 190 -21.77 6.32 -15.10
C TYR A 190 -21.46 6.94 -13.74
N PHE A 191 -20.66 8.01 -13.71
CA PHE A 191 -20.36 8.77 -12.50
C PHE A 191 -21.62 9.33 -11.83
N ASN A 192 -22.54 9.89 -12.62
CA ASN A 192 -23.82 10.42 -12.14
C ASN A 192 -24.77 9.33 -11.61
N CYS A 193 -24.66 8.10 -12.10
CA CYS A 193 -25.43 6.95 -11.60
C CYS A 193 -24.84 6.31 -10.33
N LEU A 194 -23.59 6.58 -9.97
CA LEU A 194 -22.97 5.99 -8.79
C LEU A 194 -23.34 6.74 -7.50
N ASN A 195 -23.53 6.00 -6.41
CA ASN A 195 -23.51 6.52 -5.04
C ASN A 195 -22.15 7.18 -4.73
N ASP A 196 -22.07 7.98 -3.66
CA ASP A 196 -20.88 8.77 -3.34
C ASP A 196 -19.65 7.92 -2.99
N ASP A 197 -19.86 6.72 -2.43
CA ASP A 197 -18.87 5.66 -2.20
C ASP A 197 -18.67 4.72 -3.41
N GLY A 198 -19.36 4.99 -4.53
CA GLY A 198 -19.55 4.08 -5.64
C GLY A 198 -18.29 3.75 -6.46
N VAL A 199 -18.31 2.55 -7.06
CA VAL A 199 -17.16 1.96 -7.77
C VAL A 199 -17.52 1.62 -9.22
N LEU A 200 -16.71 2.08 -10.17
CA LEU A 200 -16.71 1.62 -11.56
C LEU A 200 -15.53 0.65 -11.76
N VAL A 201 -15.74 -0.46 -12.46
CA VAL A 201 -14.66 -1.34 -12.92
C VAL A 201 -14.81 -1.66 -14.41
N LEU A 202 -13.69 -1.64 -15.13
CA LEU A 202 -13.62 -1.72 -16.59
C LEU A 202 -12.62 -2.80 -17.01
N ASN A 203 -13.05 -3.68 -17.91
CA ASN A 203 -12.13 -4.52 -18.68
C ASN A 203 -11.38 -3.67 -19.71
N THR A 204 -10.05 -3.68 -19.67
CA THR A 204 -9.23 -2.90 -20.64
C THR A 204 -8.91 -3.67 -21.92
N ASP A 205 -9.09 -5.00 -21.93
CA ASP A 205 -8.59 -5.92 -22.98
C ASP A 205 -7.08 -5.74 -23.31
N THR A 206 -6.30 -5.23 -22.34
CA THR A 206 -4.86 -5.05 -22.49
C THR A 206 -4.06 -6.04 -21.65
N ILE A 207 -3.03 -6.60 -22.26
CA ILE A 207 -1.98 -7.38 -21.60
C ILE A 207 -0.74 -6.47 -21.55
N ILE A 208 -0.35 -5.98 -20.37
CA ILE A 208 0.82 -5.10 -20.20
C ILE A 208 1.96 -5.93 -19.61
N THR A 209 3.05 -6.11 -20.35
CA THR A 209 4.23 -6.85 -19.88
C THR A 209 5.53 -6.11 -20.22
N HIS A 210 6.61 -6.45 -19.50
CA HIS A 210 7.97 -5.97 -19.81
C HIS A 210 8.55 -6.54 -21.12
N LYS A 211 7.83 -7.44 -21.81
CA LYS A 211 8.28 -8.11 -23.05
C LYS A 211 7.53 -7.65 -24.30
N ASP A 212 6.52 -6.79 -24.17
CA ASP A 212 5.87 -6.24 -25.35
C ASP A 212 6.92 -5.40 -26.11
N PRO A 213 7.31 -5.78 -27.36
CA PRO A 213 8.27 -4.99 -28.15
C PRO A 213 7.72 -3.60 -28.44
N ALA A 214 6.41 -3.43 -28.30
CA ALA A 214 5.79 -2.16 -28.00
C ALA A 214 5.27 -2.17 -26.54
N LEU A 215 6.10 -1.70 -25.60
CA LEU A 215 5.62 -0.74 -24.60
C LEU A 215 5.19 0.53 -25.36
N GLY A 216 4.15 0.35 -26.17
CA GLY A 216 3.77 1.24 -27.23
C GLY A 216 3.04 2.36 -26.54
N ILE A 217 3.73 3.49 -26.45
CA ILE A 217 3.20 4.81 -26.08
C ILE A 217 1.72 4.86 -26.51
N GLY A 218 1.39 4.65 -27.80
CA GLY A 218 0.01 4.56 -28.30
C GLY A 218 -1.04 3.75 -27.49
N ARG A 219 -0.76 2.57 -26.92
CA ARG A 219 -1.74 1.82 -26.10
C ARG A 219 -1.87 2.38 -24.69
N LEU A 220 -0.76 2.77 -24.07
CA LEU A 220 -0.77 3.37 -22.74
C LEU A 220 -1.22 4.84 -22.78
N ASN A 221 -1.15 5.52 -23.93
CA ASN A 221 -1.79 6.81 -24.18
C ASN A 221 -3.31 6.68 -24.36
N VAL A 222 -3.83 5.52 -24.80
CA VAL A 222 -5.29 5.27 -24.76
C VAL A 222 -5.73 5.06 -23.31
N LEU A 223 -4.97 4.28 -22.54
CA LEU A 223 -5.24 4.10 -21.10
C LEU A 223 -5.14 5.44 -20.35
N GLY A 224 -4.06 6.19 -20.57
CA GLY A 224 -3.81 7.51 -19.99
C GLY A 224 -4.94 8.48 -20.26
N ARG A 225 -5.37 8.63 -21.53
CA ARG A 225 -6.54 9.45 -21.87
C ARG A 225 -7.84 9.02 -21.17
N VAL A 226 -8.02 7.73 -20.93
CA VAL A 226 -9.20 7.23 -20.19
C VAL A 226 -9.07 7.55 -18.71
N THR A 227 -7.89 7.41 -18.11
CA THR A 227 -7.67 7.77 -16.70
C THR A 227 -7.72 9.29 -16.48
N ASP A 228 -7.20 10.08 -17.42
CA ASP A 228 -7.32 11.55 -17.44
C ASP A 228 -8.80 11.94 -17.50
N PHE A 229 -9.55 11.36 -18.45
CA PHE A 229 -10.99 11.64 -18.61
C PHE A 229 -11.83 11.18 -17.41
N LEU A 230 -11.49 10.06 -16.77
CA LEU A 230 -12.12 9.65 -15.50
C LEU A 230 -11.87 10.70 -14.40
N GLY A 231 -10.65 11.24 -14.32
CA GLY A 231 -10.33 12.38 -13.44
C GLY A 231 -11.10 13.66 -13.79
N GLU A 232 -11.19 14.02 -15.08
CA GLU A 232 -11.95 15.18 -15.56
C GLU A 232 -13.46 15.07 -15.28
N VAL A 233 -14.02 13.86 -15.31
CA VAL A 233 -15.41 13.54 -14.93
C VAL A 233 -15.63 13.68 -13.42
N GLY A 234 -14.59 13.50 -12.61
CA GLY A 234 -14.61 13.66 -11.16
C GLY A 234 -14.34 12.39 -10.35
N TYR A 235 -13.89 11.28 -10.96
CA TYR A 235 -13.42 10.12 -10.19
C TYR A 235 -12.12 10.47 -9.44
N GLU A 236 -12.16 10.46 -8.11
CA GLU A 236 -11.06 10.95 -7.27
C GLU A 236 -9.91 9.94 -7.07
N SER A 237 -10.10 8.65 -7.37
CA SER A 237 -9.01 7.66 -7.33
C SER A 237 -9.23 6.54 -8.35
N VAL A 238 -8.21 6.25 -9.15
CA VAL A 238 -8.24 5.26 -10.24
C VAL A 238 -7.02 4.36 -10.14
N HIS A 239 -7.24 3.04 -10.22
CA HIS A 239 -6.18 2.05 -10.10
C HIS A 239 -6.20 1.08 -11.30
N LEU A 240 -5.03 0.80 -11.86
CA LEU A 240 -4.82 -0.26 -12.83
C LEU A 240 -4.25 -1.47 -12.10
N TYR A 241 -4.96 -2.59 -12.14
CA TYR A 241 -4.46 -3.86 -11.61
C TYR A 241 -4.38 -4.92 -12.71
N GLN A 242 -3.63 -5.99 -12.44
CA GLN A 242 -3.45 -7.08 -13.38
C GLN A 242 -3.61 -8.42 -12.69
N ASP A 243 -4.37 -9.28 -13.34
CA ASP A 243 -4.44 -10.69 -13.00
C ASP A 243 -3.53 -11.53 -13.90
N GLU A 244 -2.97 -12.60 -13.32
CA GLU A 244 -2.07 -13.54 -14.00
C GLU A 244 -2.55 -14.98 -13.81
N SER A 245 -3.86 -15.22 -13.60
CA SER A 245 -4.36 -16.52 -13.15
C SER A 245 -4.06 -17.63 -14.16
N SER A 246 -3.71 -18.79 -13.59
CA SER A 246 -3.17 -19.93 -14.34
C SER A 246 -4.19 -20.62 -15.26
N SER A 247 -5.45 -20.18 -15.23
CA SER A 247 -6.54 -20.65 -16.09
C SER A 247 -6.46 -20.06 -17.51
N SER A 248 -5.79 -18.91 -17.68
CA SER A 248 -5.67 -18.22 -18.96
C SER A 248 -4.46 -18.71 -19.78
N ASP A 249 -4.73 -19.48 -20.85
CA ASP A 249 -3.74 -19.78 -21.90
C ASP A 249 -3.25 -18.51 -22.67
N PHE A 250 -3.83 -17.35 -22.36
CA PHE A 250 -3.68 -16.08 -23.09
C PHE A 250 -2.77 -15.04 -22.40
N GLY A 251 -2.49 -15.20 -21.11
CA GLY A 251 -1.59 -14.31 -20.35
C GLY A 251 -2.31 -13.24 -19.52
N ALA A 252 -1.53 -12.33 -18.93
CA ALA A 252 -1.98 -11.43 -17.87
C ALA A 252 -3.02 -10.39 -18.32
N HIS A 253 -4.21 -10.39 -17.72
CA HIS A 253 -5.29 -9.44 -18.03
C HIS A 253 -5.24 -8.22 -17.14
N SER A 254 -5.48 -7.03 -17.70
CA SER A 254 -5.50 -5.76 -16.96
C SER A 254 -6.91 -5.20 -16.83
N PHE A 255 -7.17 -4.56 -15.70
CA PHE A 255 -8.47 -3.98 -15.35
C PHE A 255 -8.26 -2.60 -14.73
N LEU A 256 -9.14 -1.65 -15.03
CA LEU A 256 -9.22 -0.37 -14.32
C LEU A 256 -10.34 -0.44 -13.30
N VAL A 257 -10.08 0.03 -12.08
CA VAL A 257 -11.12 0.41 -11.12
C VAL A 257 -11.05 1.92 -10.91
N ALA A 258 -12.21 2.59 -10.91
CA ALA A 258 -12.36 4.01 -10.65
C ALA A 258 -13.33 4.21 -9.49
N LEU A 259 -12.86 4.89 -8.45
CA LEU A 259 -13.56 5.15 -7.21
C LEU A 259 -14.10 6.58 -7.28
N LYS A 260 -15.40 6.75 -7.01
CA LYS A 260 -16.04 8.06 -7.12
C LYS A 260 -15.45 9.04 -6.10
N SER A 261 -15.26 8.58 -4.87
CA SER A 261 -14.59 9.33 -3.81
C SER A 261 -13.20 8.78 -3.46
N ALA A 262 -12.31 9.71 -3.13
CA ALA A 262 -11.03 9.51 -2.47
C ALA A 262 -11.16 8.62 -1.22
N GLU A 263 -12.22 8.78 -0.42
CA GLU A 263 -12.38 7.99 0.80
C GLU A 263 -12.50 6.48 0.53
N SER A 264 -13.12 6.08 -0.59
CA SER A 264 -13.26 4.66 -0.99
C SER A 264 -11.91 4.00 -1.29
N ARG A 265 -10.84 4.78 -1.50
CA ARG A 265 -9.46 4.25 -1.62
C ARG A 265 -8.98 3.56 -0.34
N ALA A 266 -9.52 3.93 0.83
CA ALA A 266 -9.18 3.27 2.10
C ALA A 266 -9.61 1.81 2.09
N ASP A 267 -10.71 1.53 1.39
CA ASP A 267 -11.26 0.21 1.21
C ASP A 267 -10.59 -0.58 0.07
N TRP A 268 -9.95 0.10 -0.89
CA TRP A 268 -9.06 -0.53 -1.87
C TRP A 268 -7.76 -1.00 -1.19
N TYR A 269 -7.18 -0.20 -0.30
CA TYR A 269 -5.98 -0.50 0.50
C TYR A 269 -6.26 -1.23 1.83
N SER A 270 -7.43 -1.87 1.98
CA SER A 270 -7.70 -2.75 3.11
C SER A 270 -6.63 -3.84 3.29
N ASN A 271 -6.29 -4.14 4.54
CA ASN A 271 -5.28 -5.15 4.87
C ASN A 271 -5.84 -6.59 4.75
N GLU A 272 -4.95 -7.58 4.85
CA GLU A 272 -5.30 -9.01 4.68
C GLU A 272 -6.44 -9.47 5.60
N ALA A 273 -6.44 -9.04 6.87
CA ALA A 273 -7.45 -9.45 7.84
C ALA A 273 -8.82 -8.85 7.51
N GLU A 274 -8.85 -7.59 7.10
CA GLU A 274 -10.08 -6.90 6.68
C GLU A 274 -10.67 -7.50 5.40
N VAL A 275 -9.85 -7.74 4.38
CA VAL A 275 -10.28 -8.43 3.14
C VAL A 275 -10.83 -9.83 3.47
N ASN A 276 -10.15 -10.59 4.32
CA ASN A 276 -10.63 -11.90 4.77
C ASN A 276 -11.99 -11.82 5.49
N ILE A 277 -12.18 -10.85 6.38
CA ILE A 277 -13.46 -10.63 7.09
C ILE A 277 -14.57 -10.33 6.06
N ARG A 278 -14.32 -9.41 5.11
CA ARG A 278 -15.28 -9.06 4.05
C ARG A 278 -15.64 -10.27 3.19
N LEU A 279 -14.66 -11.07 2.75
CA LEU A 279 -14.89 -12.31 1.99
C LEU A 279 -15.78 -13.29 2.78
N HIS A 280 -15.45 -13.57 4.04
CA HIS A 280 -16.20 -14.52 4.90
C HIS A 280 -17.61 -14.06 5.28
N GLN A 281 -17.85 -12.73 5.32
CA GLN A 281 -19.16 -12.16 5.62
C GLN A 281 -20.04 -12.01 4.37
N ARG A 282 -19.43 -11.69 3.22
CA ARG A 282 -20.16 -11.29 2.01
C ARG A 282 -20.32 -12.41 1.00
N ILE A 283 -19.45 -13.41 0.93
CA ILE A 283 -19.56 -14.49 -0.07
C ILE A 283 -20.12 -15.76 0.58
N SER A 284 -21.00 -16.47 -0.14
CA SER A 284 -21.58 -17.72 0.36
C SER A 284 -20.52 -18.81 0.53
N ARG A 285 -20.57 -19.52 1.67
CA ARG A 285 -19.67 -20.65 1.99
C ARG A 285 -19.84 -21.88 1.08
N SER A 286 -20.81 -21.87 0.18
CA SER A 286 -21.00 -22.87 -0.88
C SER A 286 -20.06 -22.67 -2.07
N GLU A 287 -19.55 -21.45 -2.25
CA GLU A 287 -18.79 -21.08 -3.44
C GLU A 287 -17.32 -21.47 -3.30
N SER A 288 -16.74 -21.89 -4.43
CA SER A 288 -15.30 -21.88 -4.62
C SER A 288 -14.90 -20.50 -5.16
N LEU A 289 -13.76 -20.01 -4.67
CA LEU A 289 -13.08 -18.82 -5.18
C LEU A 289 -11.62 -19.17 -5.45
N GLU A 290 -11.07 -18.65 -6.53
CA GLU A 290 -9.62 -18.50 -6.72
C GLU A 290 -9.15 -17.14 -6.14
N PHE A 291 -10.02 -16.13 -6.10
CA PHE A 291 -9.75 -14.83 -5.47
C PHE A 291 -9.71 -14.91 -3.94
N ASP A 292 -8.59 -14.46 -3.37
CA ASP A 292 -8.33 -14.42 -1.94
C ASP A 292 -7.66 -13.10 -1.49
N SER A 293 -7.37 -12.98 -0.19
CA SER A 293 -6.74 -11.77 0.36
C SER A 293 -5.30 -11.52 -0.15
N PRO A 294 -4.39 -12.52 -0.28
CA PRO A 294 -3.14 -12.36 -1.02
C PRO A 294 -3.32 -11.82 -2.45
N THR A 295 -4.36 -12.27 -3.16
CA THR A 295 -4.66 -11.82 -4.53
C THR A 295 -5.11 -10.36 -4.55
N MET A 296 -5.99 -9.93 -3.63
CA MET A 296 -6.36 -8.51 -3.48
C MET A 296 -5.14 -7.63 -3.17
N LEU A 297 -4.27 -8.07 -2.24
CA LEU A 297 -3.03 -7.34 -1.91
C LEU A 297 -2.05 -7.25 -3.09
N LYS A 298 -2.08 -8.22 -4.02
CA LYS A 298 -1.32 -8.14 -5.28
C LYS A 298 -1.90 -7.06 -6.20
N TYR A 299 -3.23 -6.99 -6.33
CA TYR A 299 -3.90 -6.00 -7.19
C TYR A 299 -3.71 -4.55 -6.72
N GLN A 300 -3.52 -4.33 -5.42
CA GLN A 300 -3.14 -3.02 -4.85
C GLN A 300 -1.83 -2.43 -5.40
N THR A 301 -0.95 -3.25 -6.00
CA THR A 301 0.36 -2.81 -6.53
C THR A 301 0.42 -2.97 -8.06
N PRO A 302 0.37 -1.89 -8.88
CA PRO A 302 0.45 -2.01 -10.32
C PRO A 302 1.80 -2.59 -10.78
N HIS A 303 1.84 -3.22 -11.95
CA HIS A 303 3.06 -3.84 -12.47
C HIS A 303 4.12 -2.81 -12.90
N LYS A 304 5.41 -3.11 -12.69
CA LYS A 304 6.53 -2.16 -12.93
C LYS A 304 6.56 -1.56 -14.33
N ALA A 305 6.09 -2.29 -15.36
CA ALA A 305 6.04 -1.77 -16.72
C ALA A 305 5.06 -0.58 -16.86
N VAL A 306 3.99 -0.55 -16.06
CA VAL A 306 2.99 0.54 -16.05
C VAL A 306 3.63 1.83 -15.54
N GLU A 307 4.20 1.80 -14.33
CA GLU A 307 5.02 2.91 -13.77
C GLU A 307 6.10 3.35 -14.77
N THR A 308 6.83 2.39 -15.35
CA THR A 308 7.95 2.70 -16.25
C THR A 308 7.50 3.49 -17.48
N VAL A 309 6.35 3.16 -18.10
CA VAL A 309 5.85 3.93 -19.25
C VAL A 309 5.17 5.22 -18.83
N PHE A 310 4.40 5.21 -17.73
CA PHE A 310 3.80 6.42 -17.18
C PHE A 310 4.84 7.52 -16.95
N CYS A 311 6.02 7.16 -16.41
CA CYS A 311 7.15 8.06 -16.20
C CYS A 311 8.12 8.21 -17.40
N LEU A 312 7.74 7.73 -18.59
CA LEU A 312 8.43 7.96 -19.85
C LEU A 312 7.57 8.75 -20.84
N ASP A 313 6.29 9.04 -20.53
CA ASP A 313 5.48 9.96 -21.32
C ASP A 313 5.97 11.40 -21.10
N ASP A 314 6.20 12.14 -22.19
CA ASP A 314 6.72 13.51 -22.17
C ASP A 314 5.82 14.48 -21.38
N SER A 315 4.53 14.15 -21.17
CA SER A 315 3.64 14.91 -20.27
C SER A 315 3.99 14.75 -18.78
N ASN A 316 4.63 13.65 -18.41
CA ASN A 316 4.80 13.18 -17.03
C ASN A 316 6.28 13.08 -16.62
N VAL A 317 7.24 13.34 -17.51
CA VAL A 317 8.69 13.29 -17.21
C VAL A 317 9.07 14.20 -16.04
N GLU A 318 8.41 15.36 -15.91
CA GLU A 318 8.61 16.34 -14.83
C GLU A 318 7.62 16.16 -13.66
N ALA A 319 6.79 15.12 -13.64
CA ALA A 319 5.86 14.86 -12.54
C ALA A 319 6.63 14.41 -11.29
N GLU A 320 6.46 15.10 -10.17
CA GLU A 320 7.15 14.79 -8.90
C GLU A 320 6.90 13.35 -8.43
N GLU A 321 5.69 12.84 -8.68
CA GLU A 321 5.27 11.45 -8.51
C GLU A 321 6.26 10.43 -9.12
N CYS A 322 6.84 10.77 -10.27
CA CYS A 322 7.80 9.94 -10.99
C CYS A 322 9.22 10.00 -10.41
N GLY A 323 9.48 10.90 -9.46
CA GLY A 323 10.69 10.93 -8.61
C GLY A 323 10.61 9.96 -7.42
N ILE A 324 9.41 9.50 -7.03
CA ILE A 324 9.17 8.63 -5.87
C ILE A 324 9.53 7.16 -6.20
N ARG A 325 10.77 6.89 -6.60
CA ARG A 325 11.23 5.56 -7.07
C ARG A 325 11.85 4.69 -5.98
N GLY A 326 11.59 5.01 -4.71
CA GLY A 326 12.26 4.39 -3.57
C GLY A 326 13.74 4.75 -3.52
N PHE A 327 14.64 3.75 -3.48
CA PHE A 327 16.08 4.00 -3.42
C PHE A 327 16.63 4.47 -4.79
N ASP A 328 16.85 5.77 -4.92
CA ASP A 328 17.63 6.36 -6.01
C ASP A 328 19.14 6.13 -5.77
N PRO A 329 19.85 5.38 -6.64
CA PRO A 329 21.29 5.14 -6.50
C PRO A 329 22.16 6.38 -6.75
N GLU A 330 21.63 7.45 -7.34
CA GLU A 330 22.34 8.73 -7.55
C GLU A 330 22.27 9.62 -6.30
N VAL A 331 21.19 9.49 -5.50
CA VAL A 331 21.06 10.13 -4.17
C VAL A 331 21.81 9.31 -3.13
N VAL A 332 23.00 9.77 -2.74
CA VAL A 332 23.80 9.10 -1.71
C VAL A 332 23.08 9.14 -0.35
N ASN A 333 22.62 7.96 0.09
CA ASN A 333 22.02 7.74 1.40
C ASN A 333 23.06 7.79 2.54
N VAL A 334 22.73 8.48 3.64
CA VAL A 334 23.48 8.46 4.90
C VAL A 334 22.98 7.28 5.77
N PRO A 335 23.82 6.27 6.04
CA PRO A 335 23.39 5.11 6.80
C PRO A 335 23.27 5.40 8.28
N TYR A 336 22.41 4.67 9.00
CA TYR A 336 22.23 4.77 10.45
C TYR A 336 23.54 4.57 11.25
N SER A 337 24.55 3.89 10.70
CA SER A 337 25.87 3.78 11.34
C SER A 337 26.54 5.14 11.56
N ASP A 338 26.20 6.12 10.73
CA ASP A 338 26.72 7.49 10.71
C ASP A 338 25.81 8.49 11.47
N LEU A 339 24.74 8.00 12.10
CA LEU A 339 23.81 8.76 12.95
C LEU A 339 23.91 8.33 14.42
N SER A 340 23.59 9.22 15.36
CA SER A 340 23.51 8.92 16.80
C SER A 340 22.31 9.60 17.43
N VAL A 341 21.70 8.98 18.45
CA VAL A 341 20.65 9.63 19.25
C VAL A 341 21.29 10.29 20.47
N GLY A 342 20.86 11.51 20.80
CA GLY A 342 21.29 12.29 21.97
C GLY A 342 20.13 13.06 22.60
N LYS A 343 20.40 13.91 23.60
CA LYS A 343 19.41 14.91 24.05
C LYS A 343 19.31 16.00 22.99
N SER A 344 18.10 16.39 22.61
CA SER A 344 17.89 17.46 21.61
C SER A 344 18.48 18.81 22.07
N THR A 345 18.84 19.64 21.10
CA THR A 345 19.28 21.02 21.27
C THR A 345 18.13 22.04 21.22
N MET A 346 16.93 21.61 20.81
CA MET A 346 15.76 22.48 20.64
C MET A 346 15.14 22.97 21.96
N GLY A 347 15.40 22.29 23.08
CA GLY A 347 14.88 22.71 24.39
C GLY A 347 15.04 21.69 25.50
N GLU A 348 14.57 22.04 26.70
CA GLU A 348 14.51 21.08 27.81
C GLU A 348 13.44 20.00 27.59
N TYR A 349 12.36 20.35 26.89
CA TYR A 349 11.18 19.51 26.58
C TYR A 349 11.16 18.95 25.16
N SER A 350 12.30 18.98 24.44
CA SER A 350 12.41 18.42 23.08
C SER A 350 12.99 16.99 23.07
N GLY A 351 12.93 16.30 24.22
CA GLY A 351 13.30 14.90 24.35
C GLY A 351 14.69 14.53 23.77
N ARG A 352 14.66 13.66 22.75
CA ARG A 352 15.84 13.11 22.07
C ARG A 352 15.92 13.62 20.64
N GLY A 353 17.14 13.81 20.14
CA GLY A 353 17.43 14.24 18.76
C GLY A 353 18.38 13.29 18.03
N ILE A 354 18.37 13.32 16.70
CA ILE A 354 19.36 12.63 15.85
C ILE A 354 20.53 13.57 15.56
N PHE A 355 21.75 13.06 15.66
CA PHE A 355 23.00 13.81 15.46
C PHE A 355 23.91 13.13 14.44
N ALA A 356 24.48 13.93 13.54
CA ALA A 356 25.41 13.45 12.52
C ALA A 356 26.77 13.07 13.13
N LYS A 357 27.26 11.84 12.95
CA LYS A 357 28.60 11.41 13.43
C LYS A 357 29.75 11.87 12.54
N LYS A 358 29.44 12.37 11.34
CA LYS A 358 30.34 12.87 10.30
C LYS A 358 29.67 14.06 9.60
N ASP A 359 30.43 14.81 8.81
CA ASP A 359 29.83 15.84 7.95
C ASP A 359 28.98 15.18 6.86
N ILE A 360 27.76 15.67 6.66
CA ILE A 360 26.82 15.24 5.64
C ILE A 360 26.65 16.39 4.64
N PRO A 361 26.99 16.22 3.34
CA PRO A 361 26.76 17.25 2.33
C PRO A 361 25.28 17.57 2.12
N LYS A 362 24.98 18.71 1.48
CA LYS A 362 23.66 18.96 0.83
C LYS A 362 23.29 17.84 -0.17
N GLY A 363 22.00 17.56 -0.34
CA GLY A 363 21.47 16.66 -1.36
C GLY A 363 21.68 15.18 -1.02
N ARG A 364 21.48 14.82 0.26
CA ARG A 364 21.62 13.46 0.79
C ARG A 364 20.31 13.03 1.43
N ALA A 365 19.82 11.86 1.05
CA ALA A 365 18.79 11.18 1.84
C ALA A 365 19.41 10.57 3.11
N ILE A 366 18.61 10.33 4.14
CA ILE A 366 19.07 9.80 5.42
C ILE A 366 18.25 8.55 5.77
N GLY A 367 18.92 7.46 6.14
CA GLY A 367 18.25 6.29 6.71
C GLY A 367 17.48 5.38 5.76
N MET A 368 17.55 5.61 4.44
CA MET A 368 16.74 4.88 3.46
C MET A 368 16.90 3.36 3.54
N GLU A 369 18.05 2.85 4.00
CA GLU A 369 18.31 1.41 4.15
C GLU A 369 17.51 0.76 5.29
N LYS A 370 16.77 1.56 6.07
CA LYS A 370 15.93 1.15 7.21
C LYS A 370 14.47 1.59 7.11
N SER A 371 14.13 2.47 6.16
CA SER A 371 12.76 2.90 5.84
C SER A 371 11.72 1.75 5.84
N TRP A 372 12.07 0.59 5.28
CA TRP A 372 11.23 -0.62 5.24
C TRP A 372 10.83 -1.21 6.61
N LEU A 373 11.40 -0.73 7.71
CA LEU A 373 10.99 -1.08 9.08
C LEU A 373 9.77 -0.29 9.55
N SER A 374 9.33 0.74 8.83
CA SER A 374 8.22 1.61 9.24
C SER A 374 6.93 0.84 9.50
N TYR A 375 6.22 1.28 10.54
CA TYR A 375 4.96 0.72 10.98
C TYR A 375 3.80 1.56 10.43
N PHE A 376 2.78 0.89 9.88
CA PHE A 376 1.65 1.53 9.20
C PHE A 376 0.35 1.17 9.91
N ILE A 377 -0.34 2.18 10.46
CA ILE A 377 -1.67 2.04 11.04
C ILE A 377 -2.70 2.37 9.96
N TYR A 378 -3.11 1.36 9.18
CA TYR A 378 -4.07 1.49 8.09
C TYR A 378 -5.38 2.17 8.52
N PRO A 379 -6.14 2.83 7.61
CA PRO A 379 -7.24 3.71 8.01
C PRO A 379 -8.34 3.04 8.84
N SER A 380 -8.66 1.76 8.57
CA SER A 380 -9.63 0.99 9.36
C SER A 380 -9.13 0.71 10.80
N ALA A 381 -7.84 0.43 10.97
CA ALA A 381 -7.23 0.30 12.30
C ALA A 381 -7.13 1.66 13.02
N HIS A 382 -6.80 2.72 12.28
CA HIS A 382 -6.72 4.09 12.80
C HIS A 382 -8.09 4.56 13.34
N SER A 383 -9.17 4.37 12.58
CA SER A 383 -10.54 4.69 13.01
C SER A 383 -10.89 3.98 14.32
N ILE A 384 -10.65 2.66 14.40
CA ILE A 384 -10.94 1.86 15.60
C ILE A 384 -10.11 2.33 16.81
N ILE A 385 -8.83 2.67 16.62
CA ILE A 385 -7.97 3.19 17.68
C ILE A 385 -8.50 4.53 18.21
N MET A 386 -8.83 5.48 17.33
CA MET A 386 -9.33 6.79 17.75
C MET A 386 -10.75 6.71 18.34
N GLU A 387 -11.63 5.87 17.79
CA GLU A 387 -12.97 5.60 18.35
C GLU A 387 -12.89 5.04 19.77
N LEU A 388 -11.98 4.09 20.04
CA LEU A 388 -11.75 3.54 21.37
C LEU A 388 -11.09 4.55 22.32
N TYR A 389 -10.18 5.39 21.81
CA TYR A 389 -9.52 6.45 22.59
C TYR A 389 -10.53 7.48 23.09
N TYR A 390 -11.28 8.11 22.18
CA TYR A 390 -12.28 9.11 22.55
C TYR A 390 -13.42 8.51 23.37
N TRP A 391 -13.83 7.27 23.10
CA TRP A 391 -14.80 6.60 23.96
C TRP A 391 -14.29 6.43 25.39
N ALA A 392 -13.03 6.03 25.58
CA ALA A 392 -12.49 5.84 26.91
C ALA A 392 -12.25 7.18 27.65
N ASP A 393 -11.79 8.22 26.93
CA ASP A 393 -11.64 9.60 27.43
C ASP A 393 -12.99 10.19 27.89
N GLU A 394 -14.05 10.07 27.08
CA GLU A 394 -15.40 10.55 27.42
C GLU A 394 -16.03 9.85 28.63
N ASN A 395 -15.49 8.71 29.07
CA ASN A 395 -16.00 7.90 30.18
C ASN A 395 -14.97 7.71 31.31
N GLU A 396 -13.91 8.54 31.39
CA GLU A 396 -12.87 8.46 32.45
C GLU A 396 -13.44 8.58 33.88
N ASP A 397 -14.56 9.29 34.05
CA ASP A 397 -15.27 9.44 35.33
C ASP A 397 -16.02 8.15 35.81
N ASP A 398 -16.17 7.12 34.96
CA ASP A 398 -16.84 5.88 35.34
C ASP A 398 -15.91 4.96 36.15
N GLU A 399 -16.30 4.58 37.38
CA GLU A 399 -15.55 3.68 38.28
C GLU A 399 -15.44 2.21 37.79
N GLU A 400 -15.53 1.94 36.48
CA GLU A 400 -15.36 0.60 35.90
C GLU A 400 -13.91 0.36 35.45
N ASP A 401 -13.18 -0.53 36.15
CA ASP A 401 -11.78 -0.95 35.89
C ASP A 401 -11.44 -1.19 34.38
N PHE A 402 -12.43 -1.53 33.55
CA PHE A 402 -12.28 -1.78 32.12
C PHE A 402 -12.05 -0.50 31.30
N VAL A 403 -12.65 0.65 31.66
CA VAL A 403 -12.47 1.90 30.92
C VAL A 403 -11.03 2.38 31.07
N GLU A 404 -10.50 2.34 32.29
CA GLU A 404 -9.08 2.63 32.60
C GLU A 404 -8.12 1.70 31.84
N GLU A 405 -8.36 0.37 31.84
CA GLU A 405 -7.53 -0.59 31.09
C GLU A 405 -7.53 -0.33 29.57
N VAL A 406 -8.67 0.05 28.99
CA VAL A 406 -8.77 0.43 27.58
C VAL A 406 -8.04 1.74 27.32
N PHE A 407 -8.26 2.77 28.14
CA PHE A 407 -7.58 4.06 27.99
C PHE A 407 -6.06 3.90 28.07
N GLU A 408 -5.52 3.28 29.12
CA GLU A 408 -4.07 3.04 29.25
C GLU A 408 -3.46 2.33 28.04
N SER A 409 -4.17 1.33 27.52
CA SER A 409 -3.73 0.51 26.39
C SER A 409 -3.76 1.27 25.06
N VAL A 410 -4.83 2.03 24.81
CA VAL A 410 -5.04 2.75 23.55
C VAL A 410 -4.22 4.05 23.52
N SER A 411 -4.19 4.82 24.61
CA SER A 411 -3.39 6.05 24.74
C SER A 411 -1.89 5.81 24.56
N ALA A 412 -1.40 4.62 24.91
CA ALA A 412 -0.02 4.21 24.61
C ALA A 412 0.26 3.99 23.11
N VAL A 413 -0.74 3.59 22.33
CA VAL A 413 -0.65 3.43 20.86
C VAL A 413 -0.84 4.78 20.16
N VAL A 414 -1.84 5.55 20.58
CA VAL A 414 -2.13 6.91 20.08
C VAL A 414 -0.90 7.80 20.25
N GLY A 415 -0.40 7.98 21.49
CA GLY A 415 0.77 8.81 21.77
C GLY A 415 2.07 8.29 21.14
N PHE A 416 2.20 6.99 20.85
CA PHE A 416 3.29 6.48 20.04
C PHE A 416 3.14 6.87 18.56
N SER A 417 1.92 6.84 18.02
CA SER A 417 1.67 7.15 16.61
C SER A 417 1.67 8.65 16.29
N GLU A 418 1.20 9.50 17.20
CA GLU A 418 1.20 10.96 17.07
C GLU A 418 2.59 11.54 17.38
N GLY A 419 3.23 11.07 18.46
CA GLY A 419 4.48 11.65 18.94
C GLY A 419 5.75 11.14 18.24
N TYR A 420 5.69 10.04 17.48
CA TYR A 420 6.83 9.50 16.70
C TYR A 420 6.50 9.22 15.23
N GLY A 421 5.25 9.37 14.82
CA GLY A 421 4.81 9.21 13.44
C GLY A 421 4.35 10.53 12.84
N PHE A 422 3.64 10.41 11.72
CA PHE A 422 2.91 11.51 11.10
C PHE A 422 1.58 11.00 10.56
N TRP A 423 0.64 11.93 10.33
CA TRP A 423 -0.69 11.64 9.81
C TRP A 423 -0.77 11.87 8.31
N SER A 424 -1.60 11.09 7.63
CA SER A 424 -1.85 11.28 6.21
C SER A 424 -3.26 10.80 5.82
N SER A 425 -3.78 11.34 4.73
CA SER A 425 -4.96 10.82 4.06
C SER A 425 -4.67 10.21 2.68
N LEU A 426 -3.40 9.97 2.31
CA LEU A 426 -3.00 9.39 1.01
C LEU A 426 -3.62 8.01 0.72
N LEU A 427 -4.14 7.33 1.75
CA LEU A 427 -4.89 6.07 1.63
C LEU A 427 -6.41 6.27 1.54
N GLY A 428 -6.97 7.48 1.48
CA GLY A 428 -8.42 7.74 1.46
C GLY A 428 -8.98 8.30 2.76
N ARG A 429 -8.63 7.70 3.89
CA ARG A 429 -9.04 8.16 5.23
C ARG A 429 -7.78 8.35 6.09
N SER A 430 -7.94 9.01 7.24
CA SER A 430 -6.83 9.25 8.18
C SER A 430 -6.15 7.93 8.52
N HIS A 431 -4.83 7.94 8.42
CA HIS A 431 -3.94 6.85 8.82
C HIS A 431 -2.64 7.46 9.33
N SER A 432 -1.88 6.69 10.10
CA SER A 432 -0.58 7.13 10.62
C SER A 432 0.54 6.16 10.24
N THR A 433 1.72 6.72 10.01
CA THR A 433 2.94 5.97 9.71
C THR A 433 4.03 6.39 10.69
N VAL A 434 4.73 5.40 11.25
CA VAL A 434 5.80 5.61 12.24
C VAL A 434 7.09 4.97 11.72
N ASP A 435 8.16 5.75 11.54
CA ASP A 435 9.50 5.17 11.32
C ASP A 435 9.90 4.41 12.59
N SER A 436 10.09 3.09 12.51
CA SER A 436 10.50 2.30 13.70
C SER A 436 12.02 2.24 13.88
N GLY A 437 12.75 3.09 13.16
CA GLY A 437 14.20 3.15 13.12
C GLY A 437 14.77 4.25 14.02
N LEU A 438 15.71 5.03 13.47
CA LEU A 438 16.28 6.18 14.15
C LEU A 438 15.60 7.49 13.75
N MET A 439 14.85 7.52 12.62
CA MET A 439 14.30 8.77 12.09
C MET A 439 13.14 9.30 12.94
N MET A 440 12.48 8.45 13.74
CA MET A 440 11.55 8.86 14.81
C MET A 440 12.09 9.92 15.79
N PHE A 441 13.42 10.11 15.88
CA PHE A 441 14.02 11.12 16.75
C PHE A 441 14.44 12.40 15.99
N CYS A 442 14.02 12.57 14.74
CA CYS A 442 14.16 13.86 14.06
C CYS A 442 13.20 14.82 14.74
N ASN A 443 13.68 15.95 15.25
CA ASN A 443 12.80 16.99 15.78
C ASN A 443 12.49 18.01 14.70
N HIS A 444 11.38 18.73 14.86
CA HIS A 444 11.04 19.85 13.98
C HIS A 444 12.01 21.02 14.14
N GLY A 445 12.24 21.75 13.05
CA GLY A 445 13.32 22.72 12.91
C GLY A 445 12.88 24.17 13.01
N CYS A 446 12.33 24.55 14.18
CA CYS A 446 11.79 25.88 14.46
C CYS A 446 12.57 27.05 13.86
N ASN A 447 11.84 28.03 13.31
CA ASN A 447 12.40 29.25 12.73
C ASN A 447 13.44 28.97 11.64
N GLY A 448 13.15 28.01 10.76
CA GLY A 448 13.98 27.67 9.60
C GLY A 448 15.32 27.01 9.96
N THR A 449 15.41 26.34 11.11
CA THR A 449 16.62 25.59 11.49
C THR A 449 16.67 24.18 10.90
N TYR A 450 15.53 23.71 10.34
CA TYR A 450 15.42 22.44 9.62
C TYR A 450 16.51 22.30 8.55
N ASN A 451 17.08 21.11 8.47
CA ASN A 451 18.19 20.77 7.59
C ASN A 451 17.96 19.49 6.77
N LEU A 452 16.82 18.84 6.99
CA LEU A 452 16.24 17.76 6.22
C LEU A 452 14.81 18.21 5.84
N CYS A 453 14.47 18.22 4.56
CA CYS A 453 13.18 18.71 4.01
C CYS A 453 13.15 18.42 2.49
N PRO A 454 11.99 18.43 1.81
CA PRO A 454 11.87 18.46 0.36
C PRO A 454 12.62 19.63 -0.30
N ASP A 455 13.03 19.45 -1.56
CA ASP A 455 13.73 20.50 -2.32
C ASP A 455 12.76 21.61 -2.74
N GLY A 456 12.92 22.82 -2.17
CA GLY A 456 12.24 24.03 -2.65
C GLY A 456 11.38 24.75 -1.61
N ASP A 457 11.10 24.11 -0.48
CA ASP A 457 10.33 24.70 0.60
C ASP A 457 11.13 25.78 1.36
N ASN A 458 10.49 26.94 1.56
CA ASN A 458 11.05 28.08 2.28
C ASN A 458 10.19 28.46 3.50
N ASP A 459 9.03 27.83 3.68
CA ASP A 459 8.18 28.08 4.83
C ASP A 459 8.66 27.26 6.03
N SER A 460 8.52 27.83 7.22
CA SER A 460 8.85 27.17 8.48
C SER A 460 7.65 27.22 9.40
N GLU A 461 7.60 26.32 10.36
CA GLU A 461 6.52 26.22 11.35
C GLU A 461 6.27 27.57 12.04
N ALA A 462 7.36 28.32 12.30
CA ALA A 462 7.33 29.63 12.97
C ALA A 462 6.95 30.82 12.06
N SER A 463 6.89 30.64 10.73
CA SER A 463 6.69 31.75 9.77
C SER A 463 5.45 31.62 8.90
N VAL A 464 4.89 30.41 8.75
CA VAL A 464 3.74 30.16 7.88
C VAL A 464 2.43 30.70 8.50
N ASP A 465 1.46 31.06 7.66
CA ASP A 465 0.16 31.58 8.12
C ASP A 465 -0.79 30.41 8.49
N PRO A 466 -1.17 30.25 9.78
CA PRO A 466 -2.10 29.19 10.21
C PRO A 466 -3.50 29.34 9.60
N ASN A 467 -3.86 30.52 9.07
CA ASN A 467 -5.18 30.77 8.47
C ASN A 467 -5.19 30.53 6.94
N GLN A 468 -4.06 30.15 6.34
CA GLN A 468 -3.92 29.92 4.90
C GLN A 468 -3.18 28.59 4.63
N PRO A 469 -3.89 27.45 4.55
CA PRO A 469 -3.28 26.20 4.10
C PRO A 469 -2.76 26.34 2.66
N PRO A 470 -1.60 25.74 2.33
CA PRO A 470 -1.11 25.70 0.96
C PRO A 470 -2.03 24.86 0.08
N GLU A 471 -2.15 25.25 -1.20
CA GLU A 471 -3.03 24.59 -2.19
C GLU A 471 -2.70 23.11 -2.38
N SER A 472 -1.43 22.72 -2.19
CA SER A 472 -0.97 21.33 -2.17
C SER A 472 -1.62 20.47 -1.09
N LEU A 473 -2.05 21.03 0.05
CA LEU A 473 -2.80 20.29 1.09
C LEU A 473 -4.29 20.14 0.77
N SER A 474 -4.82 20.88 -0.21
CA SER A 474 -6.10 20.56 -0.84
C SER A 474 -5.97 19.56 -1.99
N SER A 475 -4.76 19.38 -2.54
CA SER A 475 -4.44 18.42 -3.62
C SER A 475 -3.39 17.38 -3.18
N ILE A 476 -3.50 16.85 -1.95
CA ILE A 476 -2.67 15.72 -1.44
C ILE A 476 -2.71 14.53 -2.40
N TRP A 477 -3.83 14.44 -3.09
CA TRP A 477 -4.15 13.63 -4.23
C TRP A 477 -3.65 14.37 -5.46
N GLY A 478 -2.56 13.89 -6.07
CA GLY A 478 -2.02 14.48 -7.30
C GLY A 478 -2.93 14.19 -8.49
N SER A 479 -2.46 13.39 -9.44
CA SER A 479 -3.39 12.83 -10.44
C SER A 479 -4.30 11.78 -9.80
N ALA A 480 -5.56 11.69 -10.25
CA ALA A 480 -6.47 10.61 -9.85
C ALA A 480 -5.93 9.21 -10.23
N PHE A 481 -4.95 9.15 -11.15
CA PHE A 481 -4.27 7.93 -11.59
C PHE A 481 -2.75 8.11 -11.58
N SER A 482 -2.09 7.71 -10.50
CA SER A 482 -0.62 7.69 -10.42
C SER A 482 -0.07 6.28 -10.16
N PRO A 483 0.17 5.46 -11.21
CA PRO A 483 0.78 4.14 -11.02
C PRO A 483 2.22 4.21 -10.48
N ALA A 484 2.85 5.39 -10.51
CA ALA A 484 4.12 5.66 -9.85
C ALA A 484 3.98 5.79 -8.33
N VAL A 485 3.03 6.61 -7.85
CA VAL A 485 2.68 6.68 -6.42
C VAL A 485 2.16 5.32 -5.95
N GLU A 486 1.20 4.70 -6.63
CA GLU A 486 0.60 3.43 -6.17
C GLU A 486 1.63 2.32 -5.96
N ARG A 487 2.59 2.20 -6.88
CA ARG A 487 3.62 1.17 -6.79
C ARG A 487 4.65 1.42 -5.68
N ASN A 488 4.84 2.68 -5.33
CA ASN A 488 5.80 3.13 -4.33
C ASN A 488 5.08 3.73 -3.10
N LEU A 489 3.82 3.38 -2.86
CA LEU A 489 2.94 4.06 -1.90
C LEU A 489 3.48 4.04 -0.47
N ARG A 490 4.06 2.89 -0.06
CA ARG A 490 4.75 2.78 1.23
C ARG A 490 6.02 3.63 1.29
N GLN A 491 6.72 3.81 0.17
CA GLN A 491 7.89 4.67 0.04
C GLN A 491 7.50 6.16 0.06
N ALA A 492 6.41 6.55 -0.61
CA ALA A 492 5.86 7.91 -0.55
C ALA A 492 5.55 8.35 0.89
N LEU A 493 5.09 7.42 1.72
CA LEU A 493 4.83 7.61 3.15
C LEU A 493 6.08 7.59 4.06
N ILE A 494 7.31 7.44 3.54
CA ILE A 494 8.52 7.32 4.40
C ILE A 494 9.80 7.92 3.79
N ILE A 495 9.74 8.42 2.55
CA ILE A 495 10.87 8.93 1.77
C ILE A 495 10.40 10.17 0.99
N GLY A 496 11.13 11.27 1.17
CA GLY A 496 11.05 12.46 0.31
C GLY A 496 12.27 13.35 0.54
N ASP A 497 12.65 13.48 1.80
CA ASP A 497 13.58 14.52 2.25
C ASP A 497 15.03 14.29 1.82
N LYS A 498 15.67 15.41 1.54
CA LYS A 498 17.10 15.49 1.34
C LYS A 498 17.66 16.55 2.27
N THR A 499 18.94 16.44 2.60
CA THR A 499 19.61 17.50 3.33
C THR A 499 19.59 18.79 2.52
N ASN A 500 18.88 19.82 3.01
CA ASN A 500 18.70 21.09 2.28
C ASN A 500 19.99 21.93 2.27
N ARG A 501 20.98 21.58 3.12
CA ARG A 501 22.30 22.19 3.28
C ARG A 501 23.33 21.17 3.78
N ASP A 502 24.59 21.58 3.89
CA ASP A 502 25.60 20.83 4.62
C ASP A 502 25.25 20.78 6.13
N ILE A 503 25.31 19.59 6.72
CA ILE A 503 25.19 19.33 8.16
C ILE A 503 26.57 18.92 8.68
N LYS A 504 27.03 19.51 9.79
CA LYS A 504 28.36 19.23 10.36
C LYS A 504 28.31 18.12 11.38
N LYS A 505 29.44 17.43 11.56
CA LYS A 505 29.59 16.44 12.62
C LYS A 505 29.23 17.03 13.99
N GLY A 506 28.31 16.37 14.68
CA GLY A 506 27.80 16.75 16.00
C GLY A 506 26.62 17.72 15.96
N GLU A 507 26.19 18.15 14.79
CA GLU A 507 24.96 18.91 14.58
C GLU A 507 23.73 17.99 14.63
N GLU A 508 22.61 18.53 15.13
CA GLU A 508 21.31 17.84 15.13
C GLU A 508 20.71 17.87 13.72
N ILE A 509 20.03 16.78 13.35
CA ILE A 509 19.23 16.69 12.13
C ILE A 509 17.80 17.06 12.50
N LEU A 510 17.24 18.02 11.77
CA LEU A 510 15.94 18.64 12.05
C LEU A 510 15.09 18.67 10.77
N CYS A 511 13.82 18.29 10.90
CA CYS A 511 12.83 18.12 9.83
C CYS A 511 11.88 19.34 9.75
N ASN A 512 11.06 19.50 8.71
CA ASN A 512 10.06 20.59 8.63
C ASN A 512 8.66 20.03 8.84
N TYR A 513 8.12 20.11 10.07
CA TYR A 513 6.89 19.38 10.40
C TYR A 513 5.63 19.86 9.66
N LEU A 514 5.69 20.95 8.89
CA LEU A 514 4.62 21.33 7.97
C LEU A 514 4.29 20.23 6.94
N GLU A 515 5.27 19.39 6.58
CA GLU A 515 5.09 18.26 5.65
C GLU A 515 4.27 17.10 6.24
N PHE A 516 4.13 17.06 7.56
CA PHE A 516 3.40 16.03 8.31
C PHE A 516 1.94 16.38 8.58
N ILE A 517 1.51 17.58 8.20
CA ILE A 517 0.11 18.03 8.32
C ILE A 517 -0.70 17.37 7.21
N GLY A 518 -1.39 16.28 7.54
CA GLY A 518 -2.03 15.41 6.56
C GLY A 518 -3.27 15.97 5.86
N ARG A 519 -3.82 17.12 6.27
CA ARG A 519 -5.07 17.71 5.73
C ARG A 519 -5.14 19.24 5.87
N ALA A 520 -5.75 19.90 4.89
CA ALA A 520 -6.05 21.34 4.96
C ALA A 520 -7.06 21.73 6.08
N SER A 521 -7.87 20.79 6.59
CA SER A 521 -8.77 21.02 7.73
C SER A 521 -8.03 21.18 9.07
N ASP A 522 -6.88 20.51 9.19
CA ASP A 522 -6.16 20.32 10.44
C ASP A 522 -5.05 21.38 10.59
N TRP A 523 -4.63 21.96 9.45
CA TRP A 523 -3.63 23.03 9.31
C TRP A 523 -3.66 24.14 10.35
N GLU A 524 -4.82 24.75 10.65
CA GLU A 524 -4.85 25.85 11.63
C GLU A 524 -4.45 25.38 13.03
N ALA A 525 -4.93 24.20 13.44
CA ALA A 525 -4.62 23.63 14.75
C ALA A 525 -3.15 23.20 14.82
N ASP A 526 -2.69 22.44 13.84
CA ASP A 526 -1.35 21.86 13.80
C ASP A 526 -0.27 22.95 13.70
N VAL A 527 -0.44 23.95 12.82
CA VAL A 527 0.50 25.07 12.71
C VAL A 527 0.53 25.88 14.01
N ARG A 528 -0.61 26.11 14.66
CA ARG A 528 -0.64 26.80 15.96
C ARG A 528 0.09 25.99 17.04
N GLY A 529 -0.09 24.67 17.06
CA GLY A 529 0.62 23.77 17.97
C GLY A 529 2.14 23.81 17.76
N LEU A 530 2.60 23.68 16.52
CA LEU A 530 4.02 23.78 16.18
C LEU A 530 4.60 25.16 16.52
N GLN A 531 3.84 26.25 16.32
CA GLN A 531 4.23 27.60 16.75
C GLN A 531 4.33 27.71 18.27
N GLY A 532 3.41 27.10 19.02
CA GLY A 532 3.43 27.03 20.48
C GLY A 532 4.63 26.26 21.03
N GLN A 533 4.95 25.12 20.41
CA GLN A 533 6.15 24.34 20.74
C GLN A 533 7.44 25.13 20.45
N CYS A 534 7.53 25.81 19.29
CA CYS A 534 8.66 26.68 18.95
C CYS A 534 8.80 27.91 19.86
N ALA A 535 7.70 28.44 20.38
CA ALA A 535 7.70 29.52 21.37
C ALA A 535 8.02 29.02 22.79
N GLY A 536 8.03 27.71 23.03
CA GLY A 536 8.13 27.10 24.35
C GLY A 536 6.91 27.36 25.25
N THR A 537 5.77 27.71 24.65
CA THR A 537 4.49 27.89 25.37
C THR A 537 3.70 26.59 25.47
N GLU A 538 4.00 25.61 24.62
CA GLU A 538 3.39 24.29 24.57
C GLU A 538 4.45 23.18 24.64
N LEU A 539 4.02 21.95 24.93
CA LEU A 539 4.87 20.76 24.96
C LEU A 539 4.58 19.95 23.69
N GLY A 540 5.60 19.32 23.11
CA GLY A 540 5.36 18.27 22.12
C GLY A 540 4.81 17.00 22.77
N GLU A 541 4.00 16.25 22.03
CA GLU A 541 3.18 15.13 22.53
C GLU A 541 3.92 14.13 23.42
N ILE A 542 5.11 13.67 23.01
CA ILE A 542 5.91 12.75 23.82
C ILE A 542 6.28 13.33 25.19
N SER A 543 6.59 14.63 25.26
CA SER A 543 6.93 15.30 26.54
C SER A 543 5.71 15.65 27.38
N PHE A 544 4.51 15.68 26.78
CA PHE A 544 3.25 15.71 27.48
C PHE A 544 2.93 14.33 28.08
N TYR A 545 2.87 13.29 27.25
CA TYR A 545 2.63 11.90 27.67
C TYR A 545 3.63 11.39 28.72
N GLU A 546 4.94 11.63 28.55
CA GLU A 546 5.96 11.27 29.55
C GLU A 546 5.79 12.02 30.87
N ARG A 547 5.19 13.21 30.87
CA ARG A 547 4.93 14.02 32.06
C ARG A 547 3.70 13.53 32.82
N GLU A 548 2.63 13.16 32.12
CA GLU A 548 1.42 12.62 32.75
C GLU A 548 1.72 11.28 33.43
N LYS A 549 2.45 10.38 32.76
CA LYS A 549 2.94 9.11 33.34
C LYS A 549 4.00 9.25 34.45
N GLN A 550 4.39 10.48 34.81
CA GLN A 550 5.19 10.78 36.00
C GLN A 550 4.38 11.40 37.14
N GLN A 551 3.11 11.73 36.90
CA GLN A 551 2.19 12.36 37.86
C GLN A 551 1.10 11.39 38.35
N ALA A 552 0.72 10.42 37.52
CA ALA A 552 0.10 9.16 37.94
C ALA A 552 1.12 8.28 38.72
#